data_AF-A0A5F5XZB6-F1
#
_entry.id   AF-A0A5F5XZB6-F1
#
_cell.length_a   1.000
_cell.length_b   1.000
_cell.length_c   1.000
_cell.angle_alpha   90.00
_cell.angle_beta   90.00
_cell.angle_gamma   90.00
#
_symmetry.space_group_name_H-M   'P 1'
#
loop_
_entity.id
_entity.type
_entity.pdbx_description
1 polymer ?
#
loop_
_entity_poly.entity_id
_entity_poly.type
_entity_poly.pdbx_seq_one_letter_code
_entity_poly.pdbx_strand_id
1 'polypeptide(L)'
;MMVRRGLLAWVSRVVLLLVLLCCAVSVLYMLACTPKGDEEQLGLPRANGPTGKEGYQAALQEWEEQHRNYISSLKRQIAQLKEELQERSERLKNAQYHPSDAVGLGLDQGPPEKTQADLLAFLHSQVDKAEVHTGVKLATEYAAVPFDSFTLQKVYQLETGLTRHPEEKPVRKDKRDELVEAIESAVETLNGPADGSPSRRPYSASDFIEGIYRTERDKGTLYELTFKGEQKHEFRRLVLFRPFGPIMKVKQEKLNMANTLINVIVPLAKRADKFRQFMQNFRFGSCAFSCDTMRSRVG
;
A
#
# COMPACT_ATOMS: atom_id res chain seq x y z
N MET A 1 20.20 30.63 -61.07
CA MET A 1 20.08 29.99 -59.72
C MET A 1 18.76 30.37 -59.00
N MET A 2 17.62 30.50 -59.72
CA MET A 2 16.34 30.97 -59.13
C MET A 2 15.19 29.95 -59.16
N VAL A 3 15.30 28.84 -59.91
CA VAL A 3 14.22 27.83 -60.02
C VAL A 3 14.19 26.87 -58.83
N ARG A 4 15.34 26.62 -58.17
CA ARG A 4 15.44 25.67 -57.05
C ARG A 4 14.77 26.14 -55.76
N ARG A 5 14.68 27.45 -55.51
CA ARG A 5 14.01 28.00 -54.30
C ARG A 5 12.48 27.93 -54.40
N GLY A 6 11.92 28.12 -55.59
CA GLY A 6 10.48 27.95 -55.84
C GLY A 6 10.03 26.50 -55.68
N LEU A 7 10.85 25.55 -56.14
CA LEU A 7 10.54 24.12 -56.01
C LEU A 7 10.52 23.66 -54.54
N LEU A 8 11.49 24.11 -53.73
CA LEU A 8 11.53 23.80 -52.29
C LEU A 8 10.35 24.42 -51.52
N ALA A 9 9.94 25.64 -51.88
CA ALA A 9 8.76 26.26 -51.29
C ALA A 9 7.46 25.53 -51.70
N TRP A 10 7.38 25.05 -52.94
CA TRP A 10 6.25 24.26 -53.42
C TRP A 10 6.17 22.89 -52.73
N VAL A 11 7.30 22.19 -52.61
CA VAL A 11 7.38 20.91 -51.87
C VAL A 11 7.01 21.10 -50.40
N SER A 12 7.47 22.17 -49.74
CA SER A 12 7.10 22.48 -48.36
C SER A 12 5.59 22.71 -48.20
N ARG A 13 4.95 23.42 -49.14
CA ARG A 13 3.48 23.62 -49.12
C ARG A 13 2.71 22.32 -49.36
N VAL A 14 3.20 21.47 -50.25
CA VAL A 14 2.58 20.15 -50.52
C VAL A 14 2.70 19.24 -49.31
N VAL A 15 3.86 19.21 -48.65
CA VAL A 15 4.06 18.44 -47.41
C VAL A 15 3.15 18.96 -46.29
N LEU A 16 3.02 20.27 -46.11
CA LEU A 16 2.13 20.86 -45.11
C LEU A 16 0.66 20.49 -45.37
N LEU A 17 0.21 20.52 -46.63
CA LEU A 17 -1.13 20.08 -47.01
C LEU A 17 -1.37 18.60 -46.73
N LEU A 18 -0.38 17.76 -47.00
CA LEU A 18 -0.46 16.32 -46.74
C LEU A 18 -0.55 16.01 -45.24
N VAL A 19 0.19 16.74 -44.41
CA VAL A 19 0.12 16.64 -42.94
C VAL A 19 -1.25 17.08 -42.44
N LEU A 20 -1.77 18.22 -42.92
CA LEU A 20 -3.11 18.71 -42.57
C LEU A 20 -4.21 17.71 -42.95
N LEU A 21 -4.13 17.11 -44.14
CA LEU A 21 -5.05 16.08 -44.58
C LEU A 21 -4.97 14.84 -43.68
N CYS A 22 -3.77 14.40 -43.33
CA CYS A 22 -3.55 13.27 -42.43
C CYS A 22 -4.12 13.53 -41.02
N CYS A 23 -3.96 14.76 -40.50
CA CYS A 23 -4.57 15.17 -39.24
C CYS A 23 -6.10 15.16 -39.32
N ALA A 24 -6.70 15.67 -40.40
CA ALA A 24 -8.14 15.66 -40.59
C ALA A 24 -8.69 14.22 -40.66
N VAL A 25 -8.02 13.32 -41.38
CA VAL A 25 -8.38 11.89 -41.45
C VAL A 25 -8.25 11.23 -40.08
N SER A 26 -7.21 11.55 -39.31
CA SER A 26 -7.02 11.02 -37.95
C SER A 26 -8.10 11.50 -36.98
N VAL A 27 -8.52 12.76 -37.07
CA VAL A 27 -9.63 13.31 -36.27
C VAL A 27 -10.96 12.68 -36.67
N LEU A 28 -11.22 12.51 -37.97
CA LEU A 28 -12.40 11.79 -38.46
C LEU A 28 -12.39 10.32 -38.05
N TYR A 29 -11.22 9.68 -38.03
CA TYR A 29 -11.05 8.32 -37.52
C TYR A 29 -11.32 8.27 -36.01
N MET A 30 -10.82 9.23 -35.21
CA MET A 30 -11.16 9.33 -33.79
C MET A 30 -12.64 9.61 -33.54
N LEU A 31 -13.32 10.39 -34.41
CA LEU A 31 -14.76 10.67 -34.32
C LEU A 31 -15.63 9.49 -34.79
N ALA A 32 -15.17 8.71 -35.76
CA ALA A 32 -15.88 7.54 -36.27
C ALA A 32 -15.56 6.26 -35.47
N CYS A 33 -14.41 6.24 -34.80
CA CYS A 33 -13.94 5.15 -33.95
C CYS A 33 -13.88 5.53 -32.47
N THR A 34 -14.55 6.60 -32.02
CA THR A 34 -14.90 6.73 -30.61
C THR A 34 -15.82 5.56 -30.29
N PRO A 35 -15.35 4.57 -29.50
CA PRO A 35 -16.28 3.63 -28.91
C PRO A 35 -17.22 4.49 -28.06
N LYS A 36 -18.52 4.18 -28.06
CA LYS A 36 -19.39 4.63 -26.98
C LYS A 36 -18.80 4.07 -25.68
N GLY A 37 -17.88 4.82 -25.08
CA GLY A 37 -17.54 4.69 -23.69
C GLY A 37 -18.77 5.13 -22.92
N ASP A 38 -19.18 4.29 -21.98
CA ASP A 38 -20.26 4.55 -21.05
C ASP A 38 -19.98 5.85 -20.29
N GLU A 39 -20.46 6.97 -20.81
CA GLU A 39 -20.71 8.17 -20.02
C GLU A 39 -22.11 8.06 -19.45
N GLU A 40 -22.18 7.47 -18.26
CA GLU A 40 -23.22 7.78 -17.31
C GLU A 40 -23.23 9.30 -17.05
N GLN A 41 -24.42 9.89 -17.22
CA GLN A 41 -24.85 11.16 -16.62
C GLN A 41 -24.06 12.43 -16.98
N LEU A 42 -24.38 13.02 -18.14
CA LEU A 42 -24.46 14.49 -18.25
C LEU A 42 -25.46 14.90 -19.34
N GLY A 43 -26.70 14.47 -19.16
CA GLY A 43 -27.84 15.07 -19.85
C GLY A 43 -28.08 16.48 -19.31
N LEU A 44 -27.45 17.49 -19.92
CA LEU A 44 -27.94 18.86 -19.86
C LEU A 44 -29.10 19.00 -20.85
N PRO A 45 -30.37 19.11 -20.42
CA PRO A 45 -31.45 19.28 -21.34
C PRO A 45 -31.59 20.77 -21.67
N ARG A 46 -31.38 21.05 -22.95
CA ARG A 46 -31.66 22.31 -23.63
C ARG A 46 -33.04 22.85 -23.23
N ALA A 47 -33.06 23.91 -22.43
CA ALA A 47 -34.25 24.67 -22.09
C ALA A 47 -34.76 25.44 -23.32
N ASN A 48 -36.03 25.21 -23.70
CA ASN A 48 -36.97 26.22 -24.23
C ASN A 48 -38.30 25.53 -24.62
N GLY A 49 -39.24 25.48 -23.67
CA GLY A 49 -40.63 25.10 -23.89
C GLY A 49 -41.49 25.49 -22.68
N PRO A 50 -42.67 26.12 -22.85
CA PRO A 50 -43.46 26.67 -21.74
C PRO A 50 -44.09 25.62 -20.79
N THR A 51 -44.01 24.33 -21.13
CA THR A 51 -44.44 23.19 -20.30
C THR A 51 -43.30 22.49 -19.54
N GLY A 52 -42.04 22.89 -19.75
CA GLY A 52 -40.90 22.27 -19.07
C GLY A 52 -40.78 22.64 -17.60
N LYS A 53 -41.14 23.87 -17.21
CA LYS A 53 -40.95 24.39 -15.85
C LYS A 53 -41.67 23.56 -14.78
N GLU A 54 -42.89 23.12 -15.07
CA GLU A 54 -43.71 22.32 -14.15
C GLU A 54 -43.16 20.89 -14.02
N GLY A 55 -42.68 20.29 -15.12
CA GLY A 55 -42.03 18.97 -15.07
C GLY A 55 -40.69 18.97 -14.31
N TYR A 56 -39.89 20.03 -14.47
CA TYR A 56 -38.66 20.20 -13.67
C TYR A 56 -38.96 20.42 -12.18
N GLN A 57 -40.01 21.17 -11.85
CA GLN A 57 -40.43 21.36 -10.45
C GLN A 57 -40.94 20.06 -9.83
N ALA A 58 -41.74 19.26 -10.55
CA ALA A 58 -42.19 17.96 -10.08
C ALA A 58 -41.01 16.98 -9.85
N ALA A 59 -40.05 16.92 -10.77
CA ALA A 59 -38.86 16.08 -10.62
C ALA A 59 -37.97 16.50 -9.43
N LEU A 60 -37.87 17.80 -9.13
CA LEU A 60 -37.18 18.31 -7.94
C LEU A 60 -37.91 17.90 -6.66
N GLN A 61 -39.25 18.00 -6.63
CA GLN A 61 -40.06 17.60 -5.49
C GLN A 61 -39.95 16.09 -5.21
N GLU A 62 -39.98 15.25 -6.24
CA GLU A 62 -39.77 13.81 -6.09
C GLU A 62 -38.40 13.49 -5.49
N TRP A 63 -37.36 14.21 -5.91
CA TRP A 63 -36.01 14.02 -5.39
C TRP A 63 -35.88 14.46 -3.92
N GLU A 64 -36.49 15.58 -3.55
CA GLU A 64 -36.56 16.05 -2.16
C GLU A 64 -37.31 15.06 -1.28
N GLU A 65 -38.41 14.48 -1.76
CA GLU A 65 -39.17 13.46 -1.04
C GLU A 65 -38.36 12.17 -0.85
N GLN A 66 -37.65 11.70 -1.87
CA GLN A 66 -36.74 10.55 -1.77
C GLN A 66 -35.63 10.81 -0.75
N HIS A 67 -35.01 11.99 -0.82
CA HIS A 67 -33.94 12.36 0.10
C HIS A 67 -34.46 12.46 1.55
N ARG A 68 -35.65 13.04 1.74
CA ARG A 68 -36.32 13.12 3.04
C ARG A 68 -36.66 11.73 3.59
N ASN A 69 -37.16 10.83 2.74
CA ASN A 69 -37.45 9.45 3.11
C ASN A 69 -36.18 8.70 3.50
N TYR A 70 -35.10 8.85 2.73
CA TYR A 70 -33.79 8.27 3.03
C TYR A 70 -33.23 8.77 4.37
N ILE A 71 -33.23 10.07 4.60
CA ILE A 71 -32.82 10.67 5.88
C ILE A 71 -33.69 10.13 7.03
N SER A 72 -35.00 10.01 6.84
CA SER A 72 -35.90 9.48 7.87
C SER A 72 -35.61 8.01 8.21
N SER A 73 -35.27 7.20 7.21
CA SER A 73 -34.90 5.80 7.37
C SER A 73 -33.58 5.68 8.13
N LEU A 74 -32.56 6.43 7.72
CA LEU A 74 -31.28 6.49 8.42
C LEU A 74 -31.43 6.97 9.87
N LYS A 75 -32.28 7.98 10.11
CA LYS A 75 -32.54 8.48 11.46
C LYS A 75 -33.20 7.40 12.34
N ARG A 76 -34.10 6.58 11.79
CA ARG A 76 -34.68 5.42 12.49
C ARG A 76 -33.61 4.36 12.78
N GLN A 77 -32.75 4.03 11.82
CA GLN A 77 -31.68 3.06 12.02
C GLN A 77 -30.71 3.52 13.12
N ILE A 78 -30.34 4.80 13.14
CA ILE A 78 -29.48 5.38 14.19
C ILE A 78 -30.18 5.32 15.55
N ALA A 79 -31.48 5.59 15.62
CA ALA A 79 -32.23 5.50 16.87
C ALA A 79 -32.28 4.05 17.39
N GLN A 80 -32.58 3.09 16.51
CA GLN A 80 -32.61 1.66 16.84
C GLN A 80 -31.24 1.15 17.30
N LEU A 81 -30.17 1.47 16.56
CA LEU A 81 -28.81 1.09 16.94
C LEU A 81 -28.41 1.72 18.28
N LYS A 82 -28.80 2.96 18.55
CA LYS A 82 -28.54 3.61 19.85
C LYS A 82 -29.27 2.93 21.00
N GLU A 83 -30.52 2.52 20.78
CA GLU A 83 -31.31 1.78 21.78
C GLU A 83 -30.68 0.41 22.06
N GLU A 84 -30.30 -0.35 21.02
CA GLU A 84 -29.61 -1.64 21.18
C GLU A 84 -28.26 -1.51 21.90
N LEU A 85 -27.50 -0.44 21.61
CA LEU A 85 -26.23 -0.16 22.27
C LEU A 85 -26.44 0.22 23.74
N GLN A 86 -27.46 1.02 24.03
CA GLN A 86 -27.81 1.38 25.39
C GLN A 86 -28.31 0.17 26.19
N GLU A 87 -29.15 -0.67 25.59
CA GLU A 87 -29.63 -1.91 26.22
C GLU A 87 -28.46 -2.86 26.52
N ARG A 88 -27.54 -3.06 25.57
CA ARG A 88 -26.33 -3.88 25.81
C ARG A 88 -25.43 -3.29 26.89
N SER A 89 -25.29 -1.96 26.93
CA SER A 89 -24.54 -1.26 27.97
C SER A 89 -25.16 -1.44 29.36
N GLU A 90 -26.49 -1.34 29.47
CA GLU A 90 -27.22 -1.60 30.71
C GLU A 90 -27.12 -3.07 31.13
N ARG A 91 -27.20 -4.02 30.20
CA ARG A 91 -26.97 -5.45 30.46
C ARG A 91 -25.55 -5.71 30.99
N LEU A 92 -24.53 -5.10 30.38
CA LEU A 92 -23.14 -5.20 30.85
C LEU A 92 -22.97 -4.60 32.25
N LYS A 93 -23.57 -3.44 32.51
CA LYS A 93 -23.56 -2.81 33.83
C LYS A 93 -24.23 -3.68 34.88
N ASN A 94 -25.40 -4.27 34.56
CA ASN A 94 -26.12 -5.15 35.48
C ASN A 94 -25.36 -6.45 35.77
N ALA A 95 -24.67 -7.02 34.77
CA ALA A 95 -23.79 -8.17 34.96
C ALA A 95 -22.56 -7.84 35.84
N GLN A 96 -22.06 -6.61 35.78
CA GLN A 96 -20.94 -6.16 36.60
C GLN A 96 -21.33 -5.91 38.08
N TYR A 97 -22.60 -5.58 38.35
CA TYR A 97 -23.12 -5.36 39.72
C TYR A 97 -23.57 -6.64 40.44
N HIS A 98 -23.54 -7.81 39.79
CA HIS A 98 -23.88 -9.10 40.42
C HIS A 98 -22.79 -10.17 40.18
N PRO A 99 -21.63 -10.09 40.86
CA PRO A 99 -20.64 -11.15 40.82
C PRO A 99 -20.95 -12.17 41.92
N SER A 100 -21.91 -13.06 41.70
CA SER A 100 -21.93 -14.40 42.33
C SER A 100 -23.15 -15.22 41.92
N ASP A 101 -22.89 -16.50 41.68
CA ASP A 101 -23.80 -17.64 41.72
C ASP A 101 -24.85 -17.79 40.60
N ALA A 102 -24.42 -18.36 39.47
CA ALA A 102 -25.26 -19.31 38.72
C ALA A 102 -24.39 -20.25 37.86
N VAL A 103 -24.04 -21.40 38.45
CA VAL A 103 -23.72 -22.63 37.72
C VAL A 103 -25.05 -23.23 37.25
N GLY A 104 -25.25 -23.43 35.94
CA GLY A 104 -26.39 -24.24 35.46
C GLY A 104 -26.83 -24.01 34.01
N LEU A 105 -26.39 -24.91 33.12
CA LEU A 105 -27.11 -25.50 31.96
C LEU A 105 -27.94 -24.58 31.04
N GLY A 106 -27.41 -24.32 29.84
CA GLY A 106 -28.16 -23.84 28.68
C GLY A 106 -27.30 -23.82 27.42
N LEU A 107 -27.81 -24.39 26.33
CA LEU A 107 -27.13 -24.63 25.05
C LEU A 107 -26.62 -23.36 24.36
N ASP A 108 -25.31 -23.32 24.16
CA ASP A 108 -24.60 -23.00 22.90
C ASP A 108 -24.99 -21.75 22.09
N GLN A 109 -25.06 -20.58 22.74
CA GLN A 109 -24.73 -19.31 22.11
C GLN A 109 -23.82 -18.50 23.02
N GLY A 110 -22.52 -18.76 22.94
CA GLY A 110 -21.51 -17.96 23.63
C GLY A 110 -21.56 -16.49 23.20
N PRO A 111 -21.26 -15.54 24.10
CA PRO A 111 -21.27 -14.11 23.78
C PRO A 111 -20.23 -13.80 22.69
N PRO A 112 -20.56 -12.97 21.68
CA PRO A 112 -19.68 -12.68 20.53
C PRO A 112 -18.32 -12.08 20.93
N GLU A 113 -18.23 -11.48 22.12
CA GLU A 113 -16.98 -10.95 22.67
C GLU A 113 -15.98 -12.04 23.08
N LYS A 114 -16.46 -13.19 23.57
CA LYS A 114 -15.56 -14.33 23.88
C LYS A 114 -14.99 -14.91 22.60
N THR A 115 -15.81 -15.06 21.57
CA THR A 115 -15.37 -15.54 20.25
C THR A 115 -14.38 -14.57 19.60
N GLN A 116 -14.56 -13.25 19.75
CA GLN A 116 -13.62 -12.25 19.22
C GLN A 116 -12.28 -12.26 19.99
N ALA A 117 -12.32 -12.36 21.32
CA ALA A 117 -11.11 -12.48 22.14
C ALA A 117 -10.35 -13.79 21.83
N ASP A 118 -11.07 -14.89 21.64
CA ASP A 118 -10.51 -16.19 21.26
C ASP A 118 -9.87 -16.15 19.87
N LEU A 119 -10.49 -15.45 18.91
CA LEU A 119 -9.92 -15.21 17.57
C LEU A 119 -8.62 -14.40 17.65
N LEU A 120 -8.62 -13.30 18.41
CA LEU A 120 -7.41 -12.50 18.61
C LEU A 120 -6.30 -13.32 19.28
N ALA A 121 -6.64 -14.11 20.31
CA ALA A 121 -5.71 -15.00 20.97
C ALA A 121 -5.14 -16.06 20.00
N PHE A 122 -5.98 -16.62 19.12
CA PHE A 122 -5.54 -17.52 18.07
C PHE A 122 -4.56 -16.83 17.11
N LEU A 123 -4.86 -15.62 16.65
CA LEU A 123 -3.97 -14.86 15.77
C LEU A 123 -2.62 -14.55 16.44
N HIS A 124 -2.63 -14.14 17.71
CA HIS A 124 -1.41 -13.98 18.50
C HIS A 124 -0.61 -15.29 18.60
N SER A 125 -1.29 -16.42 18.83
CA SER A 125 -0.62 -17.73 18.84
C SER A 125 -0.02 -18.12 17.48
N GLN A 126 -0.59 -17.67 16.37
CA GLN A 126 -0.03 -17.89 15.03
C GLN A 126 1.22 -17.04 14.80
N VAL A 127 1.24 -15.80 15.30
CA VAL A 127 2.43 -14.93 15.29
C VAL A 127 3.58 -15.60 16.06
N ASP A 128 3.29 -16.18 17.22
CA ASP A 128 4.30 -16.85 18.05
C ASP A 128 4.85 -18.13 17.40
N LYS A 129 4.03 -18.84 16.62
CA LYS A 129 4.41 -20.06 15.89
C LYS A 129 5.11 -19.79 14.56
N ALA A 130 4.89 -18.62 13.97
CA ALA A 130 5.56 -18.22 12.75
C ALA A 130 7.06 -18.04 12.99
N GLU A 131 7.88 -18.24 11.95
CA GLU A 131 9.35 -18.13 11.98
C GLU A 131 9.85 -16.68 12.19
N VAL A 132 9.11 -15.86 12.93
CA VAL A 132 9.38 -14.44 13.12
C VAL A 132 10.39 -14.20 14.24
N HIS A 133 10.37 -15.05 15.26
CA HIS A 133 11.26 -14.94 16.43
C HIS A 133 12.28 -16.08 16.56
N THR A 134 11.95 -17.27 16.06
CA THR A 134 12.81 -18.47 16.13
C THR A 134 12.77 -19.24 14.82
N GLY A 135 13.93 -19.71 14.36
CA GLY A 135 14.03 -20.52 13.14
C GLY A 135 13.38 -21.89 13.33
N VAL A 136 12.65 -22.35 12.31
CA VAL A 136 12.02 -23.67 12.31
C VAL A 136 12.89 -24.68 11.57
N LYS A 137 12.88 -25.92 12.05
CA LYS A 137 13.55 -27.02 11.38
C LYS A 137 12.77 -27.39 10.11
N LEU A 138 13.36 -27.13 8.95
CA LEU A 138 12.80 -27.51 7.66
C LEU A 138 13.00 -29.01 7.41
N ALA A 139 12.04 -29.62 6.73
CA ALA A 139 12.12 -31.03 6.34
C ALA A 139 13.22 -31.28 5.30
N THR A 140 13.43 -30.32 4.39
CA THR A 140 14.44 -30.37 3.33
C THR A 140 15.00 -28.97 3.07
N GLU A 141 16.18 -28.89 2.45
CA GLU A 141 16.80 -27.63 2.02
C GLU A 141 15.98 -26.86 0.98
N TYR A 142 15.21 -27.57 0.15
CA TYR A 142 14.32 -26.99 -0.85
C TYR A 142 13.02 -26.43 -0.28
N ALA A 143 12.73 -26.66 1.00
CA ALA A 143 11.57 -26.08 1.67
C ALA A 143 11.82 -24.62 2.12
N ALA A 144 13.05 -24.10 1.95
CA ALA A 144 13.39 -22.75 2.33
C ALA A 144 12.75 -21.73 1.37
N VAL A 145 11.85 -20.89 1.91
CA VAL A 145 11.23 -19.81 1.17
C VAL A 145 12.13 -18.57 1.24
N PRO A 146 12.56 -17.99 0.10
CA PRO A 146 13.39 -16.79 0.08
C PRO A 146 12.59 -15.56 0.53
N PHE A 147 13.30 -14.54 1.02
CA PHE A 147 12.74 -13.21 1.17
C PHE A 147 12.77 -12.50 -0.18
N ASP A 148 11.81 -11.62 -0.44
CA ASP A 148 11.87 -10.63 -1.50
C ASP A 148 12.05 -9.25 -0.88
N SER A 149 12.78 -8.35 -1.54
CA SER A 149 12.94 -6.97 -1.07
C SER A 149 12.12 -5.99 -1.88
N PHE A 150 11.75 -4.86 -1.29
CA PHE A 150 10.98 -3.84 -1.98
C PHE A 150 11.25 -2.45 -1.44
N THR A 151 11.04 -1.47 -2.31
CA THR A 151 10.93 -0.05 -1.98
C THR A 151 9.54 0.44 -2.35
N LEU A 152 9.25 1.73 -2.17
CA LEU A 152 7.96 2.33 -2.51
C LEU A 152 7.49 2.05 -3.95
N GLN A 153 8.41 1.82 -4.89
CA GLN A 153 8.11 1.75 -6.32
C GLN A 153 8.52 0.44 -6.98
N LYS A 154 9.44 -0.31 -6.37
CA LYS A 154 10.11 -1.45 -7.00
C LYS A 154 10.15 -2.62 -6.04
N VAL A 155 9.98 -3.82 -6.60
CA VAL A 155 10.17 -5.09 -5.90
C VAL A 155 11.35 -5.79 -6.54
N TYR A 156 12.21 -6.40 -5.74
CA TYR A 156 13.37 -7.15 -6.18
C TYR A 156 13.19 -8.60 -5.76
N GLN A 157 13.03 -9.47 -6.75
CA GLN A 157 12.82 -10.91 -6.53
C GLN A 157 14.13 -11.65 -6.64
N LEU A 158 14.45 -12.46 -5.62
CA LEU A 158 15.67 -13.26 -5.61
C LEU A 158 15.60 -14.46 -6.59
N GLU A 159 14.40 -14.96 -6.89
CA GLU A 159 14.22 -16.08 -7.84
C GLU A 159 14.71 -15.75 -9.26
N THR A 160 14.67 -14.47 -9.65
CA THR A 160 15.15 -14.02 -10.96
C THR A 160 16.68 -14.07 -11.09
N GLY A 161 17.41 -14.35 -10.00
CA GLY A 161 18.86 -14.47 -9.99
C GLY A 161 19.60 -13.15 -10.29
N LEU A 162 20.89 -13.24 -10.59
CA LEU A 162 21.75 -12.09 -10.96
C LEU A 162 21.50 -11.63 -12.40
N THR A 163 20.23 -11.42 -12.76
CA THR A 163 19.87 -10.88 -14.07
C THR A 163 20.20 -9.39 -14.15
N ARG A 164 20.18 -8.85 -15.38
CA ARG A 164 20.48 -7.43 -15.65
C ARG A 164 19.42 -6.48 -15.05
N HIS A 165 18.19 -6.97 -14.87
CA HIS A 165 17.06 -6.21 -14.36
C HIS A 165 16.32 -7.02 -13.29
N PRO A 166 16.90 -7.14 -12.08
CA PRO A 166 16.23 -7.81 -10.96
C PRO A 166 15.08 -6.95 -10.38
N GLU A 167 14.99 -5.68 -10.80
CA GLU A 167 13.89 -4.80 -10.44
C GLU A 167 12.64 -5.11 -11.26
N GLU A 168 11.58 -5.49 -10.56
CA GLU A 168 10.25 -5.64 -11.10
C GLU A 168 9.34 -4.54 -10.54
N LYS A 169 8.58 -3.88 -11.40
CA LYS A 169 7.45 -3.09 -10.89
C LYS A 169 6.40 -4.09 -10.39
N PRO A 170 5.71 -3.85 -9.26
CA PRO A 170 4.60 -4.70 -8.86
C PRO A 170 3.62 -4.87 -10.03
N VAL A 171 3.66 -6.04 -10.68
CA VAL A 171 2.94 -6.28 -11.95
C VAL A 171 1.44 -6.32 -11.71
N ARG A 172 1.04 -6.84 -10.55
CA ARG A 172 -0.36 -6.96 -10.13
C ARG A 172 -0.72 -5.83 -9.17
N LYS A 173 -1.84 -5.18 -9.44
CA LYS A 173 -2.39 -4.11 -8.61
C LYS A 173 -2.57 -4.58 -7.16
N ASP A 174 -3.10 -5.79 -6.97
CA ASP A 174 -3.33 -6.38 -5.65
C ASP A 174 -2.05 -6.47 -4.81
N LYS A 175 -0.92 -6.90 -5.40
CA LYS A 175 0.36 -6.95 -4.70
C LYS A 175 0.87 -5.56 -4.32
N ARG A 176 0.63 -4.55 -5.18
CA ARG A 176 1.00 -3.17 -4.85
C ARG A 176 0.19 -2.68 -3.65
N ASP A 177 -1.11 -2.89 -3.69
CA ASP A 177 -2.04 -2.43 -2.66
C ASP A 177 -1.73 -3.12 -1.32
N GLU A 178 -1.36 -4.42 -1.33
CA GLU A 178 -0.88 -5.16 -0.16
C GLU A 178 0.40 -4.54 0.46
N LEU A 179 1.40 -4.20 -0.36
CA LEU A 179 2.65 -3.59 0.14
C LEU A 179 2.40 -2.18 0.68
N VAL A 180 1.50 -1.42 0.04
CA VAL A 180 1.10 -0.09 0.51
C VAL A 180 0.37 -0.19 1.85
N GLU A 181 -0.57 -1.12 1.99
CA GLU A 181 -1.28 -1.41 3.24
C GLU A 181 -0.30 -1.74 4.38
N ALA A 182 0.73 -2.56 4.10
CA ALA A 182 1.76 -2.88 5.08
C ALA A 182 2.57 -1.66 5.52
N ILE A 183 2.92 -0.76 4.59
CA ILE A 183 3.63 0.49 4.91
C ILE A 183 2.74 1.45 5.71
N GLU A 184 1.47 1.57 5.35
CA GLU A 184 0.51 2.43 6.06
C GLU A 184 0.28 1.93 7.48
N SER A 185 0.05 0.62 7.66
CA SER A 185 -0.05 -0.02 8.99
C SER A 185 1.22 0.20 9.83
N ALA A 186 2.39 0.20 9.20
CA ALA A 186 3.64 0.47 9.88
C ALA A 186 3.75 1.92 10.36
N VAL A 187 3.38 2.87 9.51
CA VAL A 187 3.37 4.30 9.85
C VAL A 187 2.39 4.58 10.98
N GLU A 188 1.19 4.00 10.92
CA GLU A 188 0.20 4.09 12.01
C GLU A 188 0.76 3.51 13.31
N THR A 189 1.37 2.33 13.26
CA THR A 189 1.99 1.68 14.42
C THR A 189 3.12 2.52 15.03
N LEU A 190 3.95 3.15 14.19
CA LEU A 190 5.08 3.97 14.64
C LEU A 190 4.66 5.30 15.26
N ASN A 191 3.51 5.83 14.85
CA ASN A 191 2.90 7.07 15.34
C ASN A 191 1.89 6.85 16.47
N GLY A 192 1.54 5.60 16.78
CA GLY A 192 0.62 5.24 17.85
C GLY A 192 1.16 5.57 19.26
N PRO A 193 0.27 5.63 20.27
CA PRO A 193 0.58 6.12 21.62
C PRO A 193 1.49 5.20 22.45
N ALA A 194 1.93 4.06 21.92
CA ALA A 194 2.67 3.02 22.65
C ALA A 194 4.12 3.41 22.96
N ASP A 195 4.73 4.33 22.21
CA ASP A 195 6.10 4.81 22.44
C ASP A 195 6.06 6.22 23.04
N GLY A 196 5.97 6.29 24.37
CA GLY A 196 5.86 7.51 25.18
C GLY A 196 7.08 8.44 25.17
N SER A 197 7.46 8.98 24.01
CA SER A 197 8.38 10.12 23.90
C SER A 197 7.61 11.36 23.41
N PRO A 198 7.38 12.38 24.25
CA PRO A 198 6.48 13.50 23.96
C PRO A 198 6.97 14.49 22.88
N SER A 199 8.08 14.21 22.18
CA SER A 199 8.71 15.14 21.22
C SER A 199 9.25 14.47 19.95
N ARG A 200 8.67 13.34 19.53
CA ARG A 200 9.17 12.59 18.37
C ARG A 200 8.52 13.08 17.07
N ARG A 201 9.33 13.25 16.02
CA ARG A 201 8.82 13.60 14.67
C ARG A 201 7.86 12.50 14.18
N PRO A 202 6.68 12.83 13.64
CA PRO A 202 5.79 11.83 13.06
C PRO A 202 6.43 11.19 11.83
N TYR A 203 6.29 9.87 11.71
CA TYR A 203 6.77 9.10 10.57
C TYR A 203 5.79 9.25 9.41
N SER A 204 6.31 9.32 8.20
CA SER A 204 5.54 9.28 6.96
C SER A 204 6.04 8.17 6.05
N ALA A 205 5.28 7.84 5.00
CA ALA A 205 5.70 6.91 3.96
C ALA A 205 7.00 7.33 3.26
N SER A 206 7.34 8.62 3.27
CA SER A 206 8.62 9.12 2.72
C SER A 206 9.84 8.79 3.59
N ASP A 207 9.65 8.46 4.87
CA ASP A 207 10.72 8.01 5.76
C ASP A 207 11.00 6.50 5.59
N PHE A 208 10.20 5.77 4.81
CA PHE A 208 10.45 4.37 4.46
C PHE A 208 11.66 4.26 3.53
N ILE A 209 12.58 3.35 3.87
CA ILE A 209 13.81 3.13 3.11
C ILE A 209 13.66 1.86 2.27
N GLU A 210 13.47 0.74 2.94
CA GLU A 210 13.35 -0.57 2.32
C GLU A 210 12.56 -1.52 3.21
N GLY A 211 11.94 -2.50 2.58
CA GLY A 211 11.25 -3.59 3.24
C GLY A 211 11.69 -4.91 2.65
N ILE A 212 11.63 -5.95 3.45
CA ILE A 212 11.70 -7.34 2.99
C ILE A 212 10.41 -8.05 3.39
N TYR A 213 9.92 -8.94 2.54
CA TYR A 213 8.77 -9.76 2.85
C TYR A 213 9.00 -11.22 2.48
N ARG A 214 8.28 -12.11 3.15
CA ARG A 214 8.27 -13.54 2.86
C ARG A 214 6.88 -14.09 3.11
N THR A 215 6.36 -14.83 2.14
CA THR A 215 5.03 -15.44 2.24
C THR A 215 5.14 -16.94 2.46
N GLU A 216 4.75 -17.40 3.63
CA GLU A 216 4.57 -18.81 3.97
C GLU A 216 3.11 -19.20 3.69
N ARG A 217 2.88 -20.16 2.79
CA ARG A 217 1.54 -20.49 2.29
C ARG A 217 0.56 -20.93 3.38
N ASP A 218 1.08 -21.50 4.45
CA ASP A 218 0.36 -22.07 5.58
C ASP A 218 0.23 -21.13 6.78
N LYS A 219 1.00 -20.04 6.83
CA LYS A 219 1.04 -19.14 7.99
C LYS A 219 0.68 -17.70 7.67
N GLY A 220 1.06 -17.21 6.49
CA GLY A 220 0.85 -15.83 6.06
C GLY A 220 2.13 -15.13 5.61
N THR A 221 2.08 -13.80 5.55
CA THR A 221 3.18 -12.96 5.06
C THR A 221 3.85 -12.21 6.21
N LEU A 222 5.16 -12.37 6.32
CA LEU A 222 6.03 -11.58 7.20
C LEU A 222 6.56 -10.37 6.43
N TYR A 223 6.51 -9.18 7.04
CA TYR A 223 7.15 -7.97 6.54
C TYR A 223 8.11 -7.43 7.59
N GLU A 224 9.33 -7.11 7.17
CA GLU A 224 10.30 -6.39 7.97
C GLU A 224 10.61 -5.07 7.26
N LEU A 225 10.23 -3.97 7.88
CA LEU A 225 10.23 -2.64 7.31
C LEU A 225 11.23 -1.76 8.04
N THR A 226 12.07 -1.06 7.29
CA THR A 226 13.08 -0.15 7.84
C THR A 226 12.74 1.30 7.48
N PHE A 227 12.62 2.11 8.52
CA PHE A 227 12.36 3.54 8.44
C PHE A 227 13.57 4.35 8.91
N LYS A 228 13.74 5.52 8.30
CA LYS A 228 14.74 6.50 8.70
C LYS A 228 14.42 7.06 10.08
N GLY A 229 15.41 7.07 10.97
CA GLY A 229 15.33 7.72 12.28
C GLY A 229 15.59 9.23 12.21
N GLU A 230 15.57 9.88 13.38
CA GLU A 230 15.83 11.32 13.49
C GLU A 230 17.31 11.66 13.23
N GLN A 231 18.22 10.78 13.66
CA GLN A 231 19.65 10.94 13.43
C GLN A 231 20.12 10.21 12.16
N LYS A 232 21.24 10.67 11.56
CA LYS A 232 21.78 10.17 10.28
C LYS A 232 22.06 8.65 10.27
N HIS A 233 22.35 8.07 11.43
CA HIS A 233 22.65 6.63 11.58
C HIS A 233 21.63 5.89 12.47
N GLU A 234 20.50 6.53 12.75
CA GLU A 234 19.41 5.91 13.50
C GLU A 234 18.35 5.42 12.53
N PHE A 235 17.87 4.21 12.76
CA PHE A 235 16.81 3.57 11.98
C PHE A 235 15.80 2.93 12.91
N ARG A 236 14.56 2.84 12.46
CA ARG A 236 13.53 2.06 13.14
C ARG A 236 13.15 0.89 12.28
N ARG A 237 13.22 -0.30 12.86
CA ARG A 237 12.80 -1.53 12.23
C ARG A 237 11.49 -1.98 12.83
N LEU A 238 10.52 -2.25 11.99
CA LEU A 238 9.22 -2.78 12.39
C LEU A 238 9.00 -4.12 11.70
N VAL A 239 8.65 -5.12 12.49
CA VAL A 239 8.29 -6.44 12.00
C VAL A 239 6.79 -6.59 12.13
N LEU A 240 6.12 -6.74 11.00
CA LEU A 240 4.69 -6.93 10.87
C LEU A 240 4.40 -8.32 10.33
N PHE A 241 3.32 -8.94 10.79
CA PHE A 241 2.90 -10.24 10.29
C PHE A 241 1.44 -10.18 9.88
N ARG A 242 1.17 -10.60 8.65
CA ARG A 242 -0.18 -10.76 8.10
C ARG A 242 -0.51 -12.25 8.07
N PRO A 243 -1.25 -12.77 9.06
CA PRO A 243 -1.84 -14.09 8.99
C PRO A 243 -2.96 -14.11 7.92
N PHE A 244 -3.89 -15.06 8.00
CA PHE A 244 -5.14 -15.06 7.21
C PHE A 244 -6.16 -13.99 7.67
N GLY A 245 -5.67 -12.82 8.08
CA GLY A 245 -6.45 -11.78 8.72
C GLY A 245 -5.74 -10.41 8.68
N PRO A 246 -6.05 -9.51 9.64
CA PRO A 246 -5.45 -8.18 9.67
C PRO A 246 -3.95 -8.22 9.97
N ILE A 247 -3.22 -7.20 9.53
CA ILE A 247 -1.79 -7.05 9.81
C ILE A 247 -1.59 -6.80 11.31
N MET A 248 -0.67 -7.54 11.91
CA MET A 248 -0.35 -7.45 13.33
C MET A 248 1.09 -6.97 13.54
N LYS A 249 1.28 -6.10 14.53
CA LYS A 249 2.61 -5.71 15.00
C LYS A 249 3.23 -6.88 15.77
N VAL A 250 4.42 -7.30 15.33
CA VAL A 250 5.19 -8.35 16.02
C VAL A 250 6.31 -7.75 16.86
N LYS A 251 7.16 -6.93 16.23
CA LYS A 251 8.35 -6.37 16.89
C LYS A 251 8.62 -4.96 16.41
N GLN A 252 9.13 -4.13 17.30
CA GLN A 252 9.63 -2.82 16.97
C GLN A 252 10.99 -2.59 17.62
N GLU A 253 11.97 -2.20 16.82
CA GLU A 253 13.35 -2.02 17.26
C GLU A 253 13.90 -0.66 16.79
N LYS A 254 14.71 -0.04 17.66
CA LYS A 254 15.52 1.13 17.31
C LYS A 254 16.94 0.65 17.05
N LEU A 255 17.43 0.85 15.83
CA LEU A 255 18.75 0.44 15.38
C LEU A 255 19.65 1.67 15.27
N ASN A 256 20.83 1.61 15.89
CA ASN A 256 21.88 2.60 15.68
C ASN A 256 23.02 1.93 14.89
N MET A 257 23.22 2.38 13.66
CA MET A 257 24.20 1.83 12.73
C MET A 257 25.49 2.66 12.64
N ALA A 258 25.74 3.59 13.58
CA ALA A 258 26.92 4.46 13.52
C ALA A 258 28.25 3.69 13.57
N ASN A 259 28.31 2.58 14.31
CA ASN A 259 29.51 1.78 14.53
C ASN A 259 29.37 0.32 14.05
N THR A 260 28.45 0.04 13.14
CA THR A 260 28.23 -1.33 12.66
C THR A 260 29.31 -1.74 11.65
N LEU A 261 29.95 -2.88 11.89
CA LEU A 261 30.90 -3.48 10.95
C LEU A 261 30.15 -4.03 9.73
N ILE A 262 30.54 -3.60 8.54
CA ILE A 262 29.97 -4.08 7.27
C ILE A 262 30.99 -5.02 6.62
N ASN A 263 30.65 -6.31 6.57
CA ASN A 263 31.45 -7.31 5.87
C ASN A 263 30.98 -7.40 4.42
N VAL A 264 31.83 -7.00 3.48
CA VAL A 264 31.52 -7.06 2.05
C VAL A 264 32.29 -8.19 1.40
N ILE A 265 31.58 -9.13 0.78
CA ILE A 265 32.21 -10.17 -0.04
C ILE A 265 32.54 -9.55 -1.39
N VAL A 266 33.84 -9.41 -1.65
CA VAL A 266 34.37 -8.84 -2.90
C VAL A 266 34.70 -9.95 -3.91
N PRO A 267 34.52 -9.71 -5.21
CA PRO A 267 34.86 -10.69 -6.23
C PRO A 267 36.38 -10.98 -6.23
N LEU A 268 36.73 -12.24 -6.48
CA LEU A 268 38.13 -12.70 -6.58
C LEU A 268 38.92 -11.94 -7.66
N ALA A 269 40.25 -12.01 -7.57
CA ALA A 269 41.21 -11.27 -8.38
C ALA A 269 40.84 -11.18 -9.87
N LYS A 270 41.15 -10.03 -10.50
CA LYS A 270 40.85 -9.61 -11.89
C LYS A 270 39.47 -8.93 -12.12
N ARG A 271 38.60 -8.81 -11.10
CA ARG A 271 37.32 -8.05 -11.21
C ARG A 271 37.18 -6.86 -10.24
N ALA A 272 38.23 -6.52 -9.50
CA ALA A 272 38.22 -5.43 -8.53
C ALA A 272 37.92 -4.05 -9.15
N ASP A 273 38.41 -3.76 -10.36
CA ASP A 273 38.14 -2.47 -11.03
C ASP A 273 36.67 -2.29 -11.40
N LYS A 274 36.02 -3.35 -11.90
CA LYS A 274 34.58 -3.34 -12.19
C LYS A 274 33.76 -3.17 -10.92
N PHE A 275 34.17 -3.83 -9.83
CA PHE A 275 33.54 -3.66 -8.53
C PHE A 275 33.71 -2.22 -8.00
N ARG A 276 34.89 -1.62 -8.15
CA ARG A 276 35.14 -0.22 -7.76
C ARG A 276 34.25 0.74 -8.54
N GLN A 277 34.12 0.55 -9.86
CA GLN A 277 33.23 1.35 -10.69
C GLN A 277 31.75 1.17 -10.30
N PHE A 278 31.34 -0.07 -10.00
CA PHE A 278 30.02 -0.36 -9.46
C PHE A 278 29.76 0.37 -8.13
N MET A 279 30.69 0.31 -7.17
CA MET A 279 30.57 1.00 -5.89
C MET A 279 30.47 2.52 -6.05
N GLN A 280 31.19 3.10 -7.00
CA GLN A 280 31.09 4.53 -7.32
C GLN A 280 29.71 4.90 -7.88
N ASN A 281 29.15 4.08 -8.77
CA ASN A 281 27.81 4.29 -9.30
C ASN A 281 26.72 4.08 -8.25
N PHE A 282 26.94 3.14 -7.33
CA PHE A 282 26.01 2.86 -6.21
C PHE A 282 25.81 4.08 -5.30
N ARG A 283 26.82 4.96 -5.16
CA ARG A 283 26.74 6.20 -4.36
C ARG A 283 25.73 7.20 -4.87
N PHE A 284 25.51 7.25 -6.18
CA PHE A 284 24.59 8.21 -6.80
C PHE A 284 23.16 7.67 -6.93
N GLY A 285 22.96 6.36 -6.73
CA GLY A 285 21.73 5.66 -7.07
C GLY A 285 20.67 5.60 -5.97
N SER A 286 20.96 5.07 -4.78
CA SER A 286 19.92 4.86 -3.75
C SER A 286 20.41 4.51 -2.33
N CYS A 287 21.71 4.38 -2.04
CA CYS A 287 22.16 4.01 -0.70
C CYS A 287 23.15 5.02 -0.12
N ALA A 288 22.65 5.93 0.72
CA ALA A 288 23.46 6.86 1.52
C ALA A 288 24.25 6.18 2.66
N PHE A 289 24.31 4.84 2.70
CA PHE A 289 24.62 4.09 3.91
C PHE A 289 26.09 3.70 4.14
N SER A 290 26.94 3.62 3.11
CA SER A 290 28.22 2.92 3.30
C SER A 290 29.45 3.56 2.67
N CYS A 291 29.35 4.76 2.10
CA CYS A 291 30.39 5.15 1.15
C CYS A 291 31.37 6.21 1.67
N ASP A 292 31.04 7.02 2.67
CA ASP A 292 32.03 7.98 3.21
C ASP A 292 33.20 7.30 3.94
N THR A 293 33.02 6.10 4.51
CA THR A 293 34.07 5.40 5.26
C THR A 293 35.08 4.65 4.39
N MET A 294 34.74 4.29 3.15
CA MET A 294 35.63 3.48 2.28
C MET A 294 36.81 4.27 1.68
N ARG A 295 36.79 5.61 1.71
CA ARG A 295 37.90 6.41 1.14
C ARG A 295 39.16 6.39 2.01
N SER A 296 39.08 5.97 3.28
CA SER A 296 40.23 6.07 4.20
C SER A 296 41.10 4.81 4.32
N ARG A 297 40.74 3.69 3.67
CA ARG A 297 41.51 2.42 3.79
C ARG A 297 41.89 1.76 2.46
N VAL A 298 41.65 2.42 1.33
CA VAL A 298 42.22 2.02 0.04
C VAL A 298 43.24 3.08 -0.37
N GLY A 299 44.33 3.09 0.39
CA GLY A 299 45.59 3.77 0.08
C GLY A 299 46.70 2.76 0.29
#